data_AF-A0A3N6PMN8-F1
#
_entry.id   AF-A0A3N6PMN8-F1
#
_cell.length_a   1.000
_cell.length_b   1.000
_cell.length_c   1.000
_cell.angle_alpha   90.00
_cell.angle_beta   90.00
_cell.angle_gamma   90.00
#
_symmetry.space_group_name_H-M   'P 1'
#
loop_
_entity.id
_entity.type
_entity.pdbx_description
1 polymer ?
#
loop_
_entity_poly.entity_id
_entity_poly.type
_entity_poly.pdbx_seq_one_letter_code
_entity_poly.pdbx_strand_id
1 'polypeptide(L)'
;MADDKRFSENEQLENLAIVSYAGANMTAPNGQVIGQVCVLDHEPRTYTAEERRLLQQYAETAMEILELHQTVLENATAEVGR
;
A
#
# COMPACT_ATOMS: atom_id res chain seq x y z
N MET A 1 8.98 1.06 15.93
CA MET A 1 8.70 2.40 15.36
C MET A 1 9.09 3.55 16.27
N ALA A 2 8.98 3.45 17.60
CA ALA A 2 9.30 4.55 18.53
C ALA A 2 10.71 5.17 18.34
N ASP A 3 11.71 4.35 18.01
CA ASP A 3 13.09 4.83 17.80
C ASP A 3 13.37 5.36 16.37
N ASP A 4 12.38 5.32 15.47
CA ASP A 4 12.52 5.80 14.10
C ASP A 4 12.06 7.25 13.98
N LYS A 5 13.02 8.16 13.74
CA LYS A 5 12.82 9.60 13.66
C LYS A 5 11.77 10.04 12.64
N ARG A 6 11.44 9.20 11.65
CA ARG A 6 10.38 9.51 10.67
C ARG A 6 8.98 9.46 11.28
N PHE A 7 8.83 8.80 12.43
CA PHE A 7 7.55 8.58 13.11
C PHE A 7 7.49 9.25 14.48
N SER A 8 8.57 9.89 14.95
CA SER A 8 8.67 10.45 16.30
C SER A 8 7.76 11.64 16.59
N GLU A 9 7.17 12.27 15.57
CA GLU A 9 6.25 13.41 15.72
C GLU A 9 4.78 13.01 15.47
N ASN A 10 4.49 11.71 15.31
CA ASN A 10 3.15 11.25 14.98
C ASN A 10 2.41 10.72 16.22
N GLU A 11 1.77 11.64 16.96
CA GLU A 11 0.96 11.32 18.16
C GLU A 11 -0.17 10.32 17.89
N GLN A 12 -0.65 10.20 16.64
CA GLN A 12 -1.72 9.25 16.30
C GLN A 12 -1.23 7.80 16.36
N LEU A 13 0.06 7.55 16.06
CA LEU A 13 0.64 6.20 16.14
C LEU A 13 0.82 5.75 17.59
N GLU A 14 1.16 6.68 18.49
CA GLU A 14 1.24 6.41 19.93
C GLU A 14 -0.15 6.10 20.51
N ASN A 15 -1.17 6.89 20.14
CA ASN A 15 -2.53 6.69 20.60
C ASN A 15 -3.16 5.38 20.12
N LEU A 16 -2.76 4.90 18.93
CA LEU A 16 -3.21 3.62 18.37
C LEU A 16 -2.32 2.45 18.79
N ALA A 17 -1.28 2.68 19.61
CA ALA A 17 -0.29 1.68 20.00
C ALA A 17 0.32 0.91 18.81
N ILE A 18 0.52 1.57 17.67
CA ILE A 18 1.11 0.95 16.47
C ILE A 18 2.62 1.06 16.57
N VAL A 19 3.30 -0.09 16.60
CA VAL A 19 4.77 -0.13 16.80
C VAL A 19 5.53 -0.86 15.69
N SER A 20 4.81 -1.54 14.79
CA SER A 20 5.36 -2.17 13.59
C SER A 20 4.66 -1.68 12.32
N TYR A 21 5.44 -1.54 11.24
CA TYR A 21 4.98 -1.15 9.91
C TYR A 21 5.79 -1.88 8.84
N ALA A 22 5.12 -2.46 7.86
CA ALA A 22 5.71 -2.82 6.58
C ALA A 22 4.79 -2.37 5.45
N GLY A 23 5.35 -1.69 4.46
CA GLY A 23 4.64 -1.22 3.27
C GLY A 23 5.26 -1.78 2.00
N ALA A 24 4.41 -2.05 1.01
CA ALA A 24 4.80 -2.38 -0.36
C ALA A 24 4.14 -1.41 -1.33
N ASN A 25 4.92 -0.94 -2.31
CA ASN A 25 4.47 0.09 -3.24
C ASN A 25 3.50 -0.47 -4.27
N MET A 26 2.40 0.26 -4.44
CA MET A 26 1.49 0.11 -5.57
C MET A 26 2.00 1.02 -6.70
N THR A 27 2.66 0.42 -7.70
CA THR A 27 3.31 1.13 -8.80
C THR A 27 2.53 0.91 -10.08
N ALA A 28 2.07 1.99 -10.70
CA ALA A 28 1.35 1.95 -11.97
C ALA A 28 2.30 1.62 -13.15
N PRO A 29 1.77 1.21 -14.33
CA PRO A 29 2.59 0.78 -15.46
C PRO A 29 3.51 1.87 -16.02
N ASN A 30 3.16 3.14 -15.77
CA ASN A 30 3.99 4.30 -16.12
C ASN A 30 5.15 4.55 -15.12
N GLY A 31 5.31 3.69 -14.11
CA GLY A 31 6.34 3.79 -13.07
C GLY A 31 5.96 4.68 -11.88
N GLN A 32 4.77 5.30 -11.88
CA GLN A 32 4.33 6.16 -10.79
C GLN A 32 3.85 5.34 -9.59
N VAL A 33 4.35 5.66 -8.39
CA VAL A 33 3.80 5.11 -7.14
C VAL A 33 2.54 5.90 -6.78
N ILE A 34 1.39 5.21 -6.73
CA ILE A 34 0.08 5.82 -6.43
C ILE A 34 -0.39 5.55 -4.99
N GLY A 35 0.29 4.65 -4.27
CA GLY A 35 -0.02 4.32 -2.88
C GLY A 35 0.80 3.14 -2.37
N GLN A 36 0.40 2.59 -1.23
CA GLN A 36 1.02 1.41 -0.64
C GLN A 36 -0.03 0.47 -0.02
N VAL A 37 0.21 -0.84 -0.13
CA VAL A 37 -0.40 -1.83 0.77
C VAL A 37 0.50 -1.94 1.99
N CYS A 38 -0.07 -1.78 3.18
CA CYS A 38 0.70 -1.82 4.42
C CYS A 38 0.07 -2.73 5.48
N VAL A 39 0.93 -3.30 6.31
CA VAL A 39 0.57 -4.03 7.51
C VAL A 39 1.07 -3.27 8.73
N LEU A 40 0.22 -3.20 9.74
CA LEU A 40 0.43 -2.50 11.00
C LEU A 40 0.29 -3.53 12.13
N ASP A 41 1.10 -3.42 13.17
CA ASP A 41 1.01 -4.31 14.33
C ASP A 41 1.25 -3.54 15.64
N HIS A 42 0.64 -4.03 16.71
CA HIS A 42 0.78 -3.53 18.08
C HIS A 42 1.96 -4.18 18.82
N GLU A 43 2.56 -5.23 18.25
CA GLU A 43 3.78 -5.84 18.76
C GLU A 43 4.99 -5.56 17.84
N PRO A 44 6.22 -5.41 18.40
CA PRO A 44 7.43 -5.27 17.58
C PRO A 44 7.63 -6.51 16.72
N ARG A 45 7.72 -6.31 15.39
CA ARG A 45 7.86 -7.40 14.43
C ARG A 45 9.05 -7.16 13.51
N THR A 46 9.71 -8.25 13.12
CA THR A 46 10.62 -8.26 11.98
C THR A 46 10.00 -9.08 10.87
N TYR A 47 10.23 -8.67 9.63
CA TYR A 47 9.68 -9.35 8.46
C TYR A 47 10.80 -10.11 7.76
N THR A 48 10.54 -11.36 7.41
CA THR A 48 11.43 -12.18 6.60
C THR A 48 11.42 -11.73 5.13
N ALA A 49 12.36 -12.22 4.33
CA ALA A 49 12.38 -11.92 2.90
C ALA A 49 11.14 -12.48 2.19
N GLU A 50 10.64 -13.65 2.62
CA GLU A 50 9.44 -14.26 2.07
C GLU A 50 8.18 -13.44 2.38
N GLU A 51 8.03 -12.97 3.63
CA GLU A 51 6.90 -12.11 4.01
C GLU A 51 6.91 -10.77 3.27
N ARG A 52 8.10 -10.17 3.06
CA ARG A 52 8.21 -8.97 2.23
C ARG A 52 7.81 -9.23 0.78
N ARG A 53 8.20 -10.39 0.22
CA ARG A 53 7.80 -10.80 -1.13
C ARG A 53 6.29 -10.99 -1.22
N LEU A 54 5.68 -11.62 -0.22
CA LEU A 54 4.24 -11.82 -0.16
C LEU A 54 3.49 -10.47 -0.06
N LEU A 55 3.97 -9.55 0.77
CA LEU A 55 3.40 -8.20 0.86
C LEU A 55 3.49 -7.46 -0.48
N GLN A 56 4.59 -7.62 -1.21
CA GLN A 56 4.72 -7.07 -2.56
C GLN A 56 3.72 -7.68 -3.54
N GLN A 57 3.47 -9.00 -3.47
CA GLN A 57 2.45 -9.66 -4.30
C GLN A 57 1.03 -9.14 -3.99
N TYR A 58 0.73 -8.80 -2.73
CA TYR A 58 -0.53 -8.16 -2.39
C TYR A 58 -0.65 -6.76 -3.00
N ALA A 59 0.43 -5.97 -3.01
CA ALA A 59 0.44 -4.66 -3.65
C ALA A 59 0.28 -4.75 -5.18
N GLU A 60 0.91 -5.73 -5.81
CA GLU A 60 0.75 -6.03 -7.24
C GLU A 60 -0.70 -6.42 -7.57
N THR A 61 -1.29 -7.32 -6.78
CA THR A 61 -2.69 -7.73 -6.96
C THR A 61 -3.66 -6.55 -6.81
N ALA A 62 -3.44 -5.69 -5.81
CA ALA A 62 -4.25 -4.49 -5.61
C ALA A 62 -4.14 -3.54 -6.81
N MET A 63 -2.95 -3.38 -7.39
CA MET A 63 -2.75 -2.58 -8.60
C MET A 63 -3.48 -3.16 -9.81
N GLU A 64 -3.42 -4.47 -10.04
CA GLU A 64 -4.14 -5.13 -11.14
C GLU A 64 -5.66 -4.86 -11.07
N ILE A 65 -6.23 -4.89 -9.86
CA ILE A 65 -7.66 -4.59 -9.65
C ILE A 65 -7.96 -3.12 -9.97
N LEU A 66 -7.10 -2.19 -9.51
CA LEU A 66 -7.27 -0.76 -9.78
C LEU A 66 -7.18 -0.45 -11.28
N GLU A 67 -6.24 -1.08 -12.00
CA GLU A 67 -6.10 -0.95 -13.45
C GLU A 67 -7.31 -1.49 -14.21
N LEU A 68 -7.83 -2.64 -13.77
CA LEU A 68 -9.04 -3.21 -14.35
C LEU A 68 -10.25 -2.28 -14.14
N HIS A 69 -10.43 -1.75 -12.94
CA HIS A 69 -11.48 -0.78 -12.65
C HIS A 69 -11.36 0.47 -13.52
N GLN A 70 -10.15 1.01 -13.67
CA GLN A 70 -9.90 2.17 -14.53
C GLN A 70 -10.26 1.88 -15.99
N THR A 71 -9.86 0.72 -16.52
CA THR A 71 -10.18 0.28 -17.89
C THR A 71 -11.70 0.18 -18.11
N VAL A 72 -12.44 -0.34 -17.14
CA VAL A 72 -13.91 -0.43 -17.21
C VAL A 72 -14.56 0.95 -17.24
N LEU A 73 -14.08 1.89 -16.41
CA LEU A 73 -14.60 3.27 -16.38
C LEU A 73 -14.33 4.02 -17.69
N GLU A 74 -13.16 3.84 -18.28
CA GLU A 74 -12.79 4.44 -19.58
C GLU A 74 -13.67 3.92 -20.71
N ASN A 75 -13.93 2.61 -20.74
CA ASN A 75 -14.82 2.03 -21.75
C ASN A 75 -16.26 2.53 -21.59
N ALA A 76 -16.78 2.64 -20.36
CA ALA A 76 -18.13 3.14 -20.10
C ALA A 76 -18.29 4.62 -20.51
N THR A 77 -17.26 5.44 -20.35
CA THR A 77 -17.29 6.86 -20.75
C THR A 77 -17.18 7.03 -22.27
N ALA A 78 -16.45 6.16 -22.96
CA ALA A 78 -16.34 6.17 -24.42
C ALA A 78 -17.66 5.80 -25.14
N GLU A 79 -18.52 4.98 -24.53
CA GLU A 79 -19.81 4.60 -25.09
C GLU A 79 -20.90 5.67 -24.93
N VAL A 80 -20.82 6.52 -23.89
CA VAL A 80 -21.81 7.59 -23.65
C VAL A 80 -21.54 8.84 -24.51
N GLY A 81 -20.30 9.04 -24.94
CA GLY A 81 -19.90 10.16 -25.81
C GLY A 81 -20.10 9.91 -27.31
N ARG A 82 -20.68 8.76 -27.69
CA ARG A 82 -20.87 8.32 -29.08
C ARG A 82 -22.35 8.23 -29.43
#